data_AF-A0A5R8M4D6-F1
#
_entry.id   AF-A0A5R8M4D6-F1
#
_cell.length_a   1.000
_cell.length_b   1.000
_cell.length_c   1.000
_cell.angle_alpha   90.00
_cell.angle_beta   90.00
_cell.angle_gamma   90.00
#
_symmetry.space_group_name_H-M   'P 1'
#
loop_
_entity.id
_entity.type
_entity.pdbx_description
1 polymer ?
#
loop_
_entity_poly.entity_id
_entity_poly.type
_entity_poly.pdbx_seq_one_letter_code
_entity_poly.pdbx_strand_id
1 'polypeptide(L)'
;MEHKKRGRKRLGNKKRFHNIMLRFNDSEYERLRKICESYNLDISQRGTISPLLRRLVLQSISEEKDRLPDTSNLAYHINKIGNNINQLVKIAHHKNLRNPNSSLQNEIQKTNELLCTLLKITMVEKPA
;
A
#
# COMPACT_ATOMS: atom_id res chain seq x y z
N MET A 1 4.90 30.69 16.64
CA MET A 1 4.29 29.83 15.60
C MET A 1 3.53 28.70 16.30
N GLU A 2 2.20 28.67 16.22
CA GLU A 2 1.42 27.61 16.87
C GLU A 2 1.65 26.25 16.20
N HIS A 3 1.99 25.25 17.00
CA HIS A 3 2.14 23.86 16.56
C HIS A 3 0.84 23.36 15.93
N LYS A 4 0.82 23.17 14.60
CA LYS A 4 -0.27 22.52 13.88
C LYS A 4 -0.37 21.06 14.35
N LYS A 5 -1.29 20.79 15.28
CA LYS A 5 -1.63 19.43 15.72
C LYS A 5 -1.99 18.58 14.49
N ARG A 6 -1.11 17.62 14.13
CA ARG A 6 -1.42 16.59 13.14
C ARG A 6 -2.56 15.75 13.70
N GLY A 7 -3.73 15.82 13.05
CA GLY A 7 -4.94 15.12 13.49
C GLY A 7 -6.13 15.39 12.57
N ARG A 8 -7.24 14.68 12.82
CA ARG A 8 -8.50 14.79 12.08
C ARG A 8 -8.95 16.26 12.01
N LYS A 9 -9.20 16.76 10.79
CA LYS A 9 -9.69 18.13 10.52
C LYS A 9 -10.79 18.49 11.54
N ARG A 10 -10.58 19.55 12.31
CA ARG A 10 -11.62 20.07 13.23
C ARG A 10 -12.89 20.29 12.42
N LEU A 11 -13.98 19.67 12.84
CA LEU A 11 -15.28 19.94 12.22
C LEU A 11 -15.60 21.41 12.52
N GLY A 12 -15.44 22.27 11.52
CA GLY A 12 -15.91 23.64 11.63
C GLY A 12 -17.41 23.66 11.90
N ASN A 13 -17.91 24.78 12.43
CA ASN A 13 -19.32 24.98 12.79
C ASN A 13 -20.28 24.87 11.59
N LYS A 14 -19.77 24.58 10.38
CA LYS A 14 -20.52 24.63 9.14
C LYS A 14 -20.92 23.30 8.51
N LYS A 15 -20.63 22.16 9.13
CA LYS A 15 -20.79 20.87 8.43
C LYS A 15 -22.15 20.18 8.67
N ARG A 16 -22.79 20.38 9.83
CA ARG A 16 -24.00 19.65 10.24
C ARG A 16 -24.88 20.53 11.11
N PHE A 17 -25.80 21.24 10.47
CA PHE A 17 -26.65 22.25 11.12
C PHE A 17 -28.02 21.71 11.54
N HIS A 18 -28.58 20.79 10.77
CA HIS A 18 -29.90 20.24 11.05
C HIS A 18 -29.82 19.14 12.11
N ASN A 19 -30.60 19.30 13.18
CA ASN A 19 -30.72 18.33 14.25
C ASN A 19 -32.02 17.55 14.11
N ILE A 20 -31.95 16.24 14.36
CA ILE A 20 -33.11 15.34 14.38
C ILE A 20 -33.04 14.58 15.70
N MET A 21 -34.10 14.65 16.50
CA MET A 21 -34.22 13.87 17.73
C MET A 21 -35.00 12.59 17.45
N LEU A 22 -34.39 11.44 17.75
CA LEU A 22 -35.03 10.14 17.67
C LEU A 22 -35.25 9.62 19.08
N ARG A 23 -36.45 9.13 19.37
CA ARG A 23 -36.78 8.44 20.61
C ARG A 23 -36.86 6.95 20.32
N PHE A 24 -36.26 6.16 21.21
CA PHE A 24 -36.30 4.70 21.15
C PHE A 24 -37.01 4.19 22.39
N ASN A 25 -37.79 3.13 22.25
CA ASN A 25 -38.21 2.33 23.40
C ASN A 25 -37.08 1.38 23.83
N ASP A 26 -37.23 0.74 24.99
CA ASP A 26 -36.18 -0.12 25.56
C ASP A 26 -35.78 -1.26 24.61
N SER A 27 -36.76 -1.86 23.93
CA SER A 27 -36.51 -2.97 22.99
C SER A 27 -35.76 -2.52 21.73
N GLU A 28 -36.06 -1.33 21.21
CA GLU A 28 -35.38 -0.73 20.06
C GLU A 28 -33.98 -0.29 20.43
N TYR A 29 -33.80 0.25 21.63
CA TYR A 29 -32.50 0.65 22.15
C TYR A 29 -31.57 -0.56 22.30
N GLU A 30 -32.07 -1.68 22.82
CA GLU A 30 -31.29 -2.92 22.91
C GLU A 30 -30.91 -3.49 21.53
N ARG A 31 -31.80 -3.41 20.55
CA ARG A 31 -31.46 -3.78 19.16
C ARG A 31 -30.35 -2.88 18.61
N LEU A 32 -30.45 -1.57 18.84
CA LEU A 32 -29.46 -0.60 18.40
C LEU A 32 -28.10 -0.84 19.08
N ARG A 33 -28.10 -1.20 20.36
CA ARG A 33 -26.90 -1.61 21.10
C ARG A 33 -26.22 -2.83 20.47
N LYS A 34 -26.98 -3.90 20.19
CA LYS A 34 -26.43 -5.09 19.52
C LYS A 34 -25.81 -4.79 18.17
N ILE A 35 -26.43 -3.88 17.39
CA ILE A 35 -25.86 -3.42 16.12
C ILE A 35 -24.53 -2.69 16.35
N CYS A 36 -24.44 -1.80 17.33
CA CYS A 36 -23.18 -1.14 17.67
C CYS A 36 -22.09 -2.15 18.07
N GLU A 37 -22.43 -3.12 18.91
CA GLU A 37 -21.52 -4.18 19.34
C GLU A 37 -20.99 -5.01 18.16
N SER A 38 -21.82 -5.31 17.15
CA SER A 38 -21.38 -6.02 15.94
C SER A 38 -20.30 -5.28 15.13
N TYR A 39 -20.21 -3.96 15.27
CA TYR A 39 -19.17 -3.13 14.67
C TYR A 39 -18.01 -2.83 15.63
N ASN A 40 -17.97 -3.48 16.80
CA ASN A 40 -17.06 -3.20 17.91
C ASN A 40 -17.11 -1.72 18.36
N LEU A 41 -18.32 -1.15 18.36
CA LEU A 41 -18.57 0.23 18.76
C LEU A 41 -19.29 0.29 20.11
N ASP A 42 -18.83 1.17 21.00
CA ASP A 42 -19.47 1.44 22.28
C ASP A 42 -20.52 2.55 22.15
N ILE A 43 -21.78 2.18 22.41
CA ILE A 43 -22.95 3.06 22.38
C ILE A 43 -22.85 4.21 23.39
N SER A 44 -22.14 4.00 24.50
CA SER A 44 -21.99 4.97 25.59
C SER A 44 -21.07 6.13 25.20
N GLN A 45 -20.25 5.94 24.17
CA GLN A 45 -19.31 6.96 23.72
C GLN A 45 -20.00 8.05 22.90
N ARG A 46 -19.69 9.31 23.25
CA ARG A 46 -20.21 10.47 22.55
C ARG A 46 -19.76 10.44 21.09
N GLY A 47 -20.74 10.45 20.19
CA GLY A 47 -20.48 10.49 18.75
C GLY A 47 -20.32 9.11 18.10
N THR A 48 -20.73 8.02 18.76
CA THR A 48 -20.85 6.69 18.14
C THR A 48 -22.17 6.55 17.38
N ILE A 49 -23.29 6.87 18.03
CA ILE A 49 -24.63 6.64 17.49
C ILE A 49 -24.96 7.54 16.31
N SER A 50 -24.67 8.84 16.39
CA SER A 50 -25.05 9.78 15.33
C SER A 50 -24.36 9.49 13.99
N PRO A 51 -23.06 9.11 13.93
CA PRO A 51 -22.44 8.64 12.70
C PRO A 51 -22.96 7.29 12.22
N LEU A 52 -23.24 6.35 13.13
CA LEU A 52 -23.76 5.03 12.78
C LEU A 52 -25.15 5.12 12.15
N LEU A 53 -26.08 5.82 12.79
CA LEU A 53 -27.42 6.06 12.24
C LEU A 53 -27.37 6.82 10.92
N ARG A 54 -26.53 7.85 10.82
CA ARG A 54 -26.34 8.56 9.55
C ARG A 54 -25.83 7.61 8.46
N ARG A 55 -24.86 6.75 8.79
CA ARG A 55 -24.31 5.77 7.85
C ARG A 55 -25.40 4.79 7.43
N LEU A 56 -26.17 4.22 8.35
CA LEU A 56 -27.24 3.27 8.03
C LEU A 56 -28.32 3.90 7.14
N VAL A 57 -28.81 5.09 7.50
CA VAL A 57 -29.84 5.80 6.73
C VAL A 57 -29.31 6.21 5.35
N LEU A 58 -28.13 6.82 5.28
CA LEU A 58 -27.57 7.26 3.99
C LEU A 58 -27.06 6.10 3.12
N GLN A 59 -26.53 5.02 3.72
CA GLN A 59 -26.12 3.83 2.97
C GLN A 59 -27.30 2.99 2.52
N SER A 60 -28.43 2.99 3.25
CA SER A 60 -29.65 2.31 2.77
C SER A 60 -30.23 2.93 1.49
N ILE A 61 -29.87 4.18 1.18
CA ILE A 61 -30.25 4.89 -0.05
C ILE A 61 -29.22 4.67 -1.16
N SER A 62 -27.99 4.30 -0.80
CA SER A 62 -26.94 3.97 -1.75
C SER A 62 -27.13 2.53 -2.19
N GLU A 63 -27.47 2.30 -3.46
CA GLU A 63 -27.26 0.98 -4.08
C GLU A 63 -25.84 0.49 -3.74
N GLU A 64 -25.69 -0.83 -3.70
CA GLU A 64 -24.50 -1.64 -3.37
C GLU A 64 -23.26 -1.38 -4.24
N LYS A 65 -23.13 -0.20 -4.84
CA LYS A 65 -22.07 0.20 -5.74
C LYS A 65 -21.00 0.97 -4.96
N ASP A 66 -19.75 0.61 -5.22
CA ASP A 66 -18.52 1.30 -4.79
C ASP A 66 -17.88 0.90 -3.46
N ARG A 67 -18.06 -0.35 -3.00
CA ARG A 67 -16.98 -0.95 -2.21
C ARG A 67 -15.89 -1.40 -3.19
N LEU A 68 -14.85 -0.58 -3.33
CA LEU A 68 -13.63 -0.99 -4.02
C LEU A 68 -13.18 -2.35 -3.45
N PRO A 69 -12.78 -3.31 -4.31
CA PRO A 69 -12.32 -4.61 -3.85
C PRO A 69 -11.13 -4.44 -2.90
N ASP A 70 -10.97 -5.36 -1.96
CA ASP A 70 -9.85 -5.32 -1.03
C ASP A 70 -8.52 -5.42 -1.79
N THR A 71 -7.84 -4.29 -1.94
CA THR A 71 -6.55 -4.18 -2.63
C THR A 71 -5.37 -4.42 -1.70
N SER A 72 -5.60 -4.80 -0.43
CA SER A 72 -4.54 -4.99 0.57
C SER A 72 -3.51 -6.04 0.14
N ASN A 73 -3.95 -7.17 -0.41
CA ASN A 73 -3.06 -8.21 -0.96
C ASN A 73 -2.26 -7.70 -2.17
N LEU A 74 -2.90 -6.98 -3.09
CA LEU A 74 -2.22 -6.41 -4.24
C LEU A 74 -1.16 -5.38 -3.81
N ALA A 75 -1.50 -4.50 -2.86
CA ALA A 75 -0.57 -3.53 -2.29
C ALA A 75 0.61 -4.22 -1.57
N TYR A 76 0.36 -5.31 -0.85
CA TYR A 76 1.41 -6.11 -0.22
C TYR A 76 2.39 -6.68 -1.25
N HIS A 77 1.89 -7.27 -2.34
CA HIS A 77 2.74 -7.80 -3.40
C HIS A 77 3.50 -6.71 -4.16
N ILE A 78 2.86 -5.58 -4.46
CA ILE A 78 3.52 -4.41 -5.07
C ILE A 78 4.64 -3.89 -4.16
N ASN A 79 4.42 -3.82 -2.85
CA ASN A 79 5.46 -3.42 -1.89
C ASN A 79 6.64 -4.39 -1.85
N LYS A 80 6.39 -5.71 -1.91
CA LYS A 80 7.47 -6.70 -2.03
C LYS A 80 8.27 -6.54 -3.32
N ILE A 81 7.60 -6.32 -4.45
CA ILE A 81 8.25 -6.06 -5.75
C ILE A 81 9.11 -4.80 -5.66
N GLY A 82 8.56 -3.71 -5.11
CA GLY A 82 9.28 -2.45 -4.93
C GLY A 82 10.53 -2.60 -4.04
N ASN A 83 10.44 -3.40 -2.97
CA ASN A 83 11.60 -3.69 -2.12
C ASN A 83 12.70 -4.46 -2.85
N ASN A 84 12.34 -5.47 -3.64
CA ASN A 84 13.31 -6.24 -4.43
C ASN A 84 13.99 -5.36 -5.49
N ILE A 85 13.23 -4.48 -6.17
CA ILE A 85 13.77 -3.51 -7.12
C ILE A 85 14.74 -2.55 -6.41
N ASN A 86 14.37 -2.04 -5.24
CA ASN A 86 15.24 -1.14 -4.47
C ASN A 86 16.56 -1.84 -4.05
N GLN A 87 16.50 -3.11 -3.67
CA GLN A 87 17.70 -3.90 -3.37
C GLN A 87 18.59 -4.07 -4.61
N LEU A 88 18.01 -4.41 -5.77
CA LEU A 88 18.76 -4.52 -7.03
C LEU A 88 19.43 -3.19 -7.42
N VAL A 89 18.70 -2.08 -7.31
CA VAL A 89 19.23 -0.74 -7.60
C VAL A 89 20.35 -0.38 -6.63
N LYS A 90 20.19 -0.65 -5.33
CA LYS A 90 21.26 -0.43 -4.34
C LYS A 90 22.49 -1.28 -4.63
N ILE A 91 22.32 -2.55 -5.03
CA ILE A 91 23.44 -3.43 -5.40
C ILE A 91 24.12 -2.90 -6.65
N ALA A 92 23.38 -2.53 -7.70
CA ALA A 92 23.93 -1.96 -8.92
C ALA A 92 24.69 -0.65 -8.64
N HIS A 93 24.10 0.24 -7.84
CA HIS A 93 24.72 1.50 -7.43
C HIS A 93 25.97 1.26 -6.56
N HIS A 94 25.91 0.34 -5.60
CA HIS A 94 27.08 -0.04 -4.80
C HIS A 94 28.16 -0.70 -5.65
N LYS A 95 27.82 -1.52 -6.66
CA LYS A 95 28.81 -2.11 -7.58
C LYS A 95 29.47 -1.04 -8.45
N ASN A 96 28.69 -0.09 -8.96
CA ASN A 96 29.21 1.06 -9.70
C ASN A 96 30.12 1.96 -8.84
N LEU A 97 29.74 2.21 -7.58
CA LEU A 97 30.54 3.02 -6.65
C LEU A 97 31.79 2.31 -6.14
N ARG A 98 31.69 1.00 -5.85
CA ARG A 98 32.77 0.23 -5.22
C ARG A 98 33.84 -0.18 -6.22
N ASN A 99 33.56 -0.16 -7.52
CA ASN A 99 34.57 -0.43 -8.53
C ASN A 99 34.24 0.14 -9.92
N PRO A 100 34.56 1.42 -10.20
CA PRO A 100 34.35 1.97 -11.53
C PRO A 100 35.24 1.35 -12.62
N ASN A 101 36.32 0.61 -12.30
CA ASN A 101 37.32 0.24 -13.33
C ASN A 101 38.20 -1.01 -13.11
N SER A 102 38.18 -1.75 -11.99
CA SER A 102 39.16 -2.87 -11.80
C SER A 102 38.66 -4.28 -12.16
N SER A 103 37.36 -4.50 -12.34
CA SER A 103 36.82 -5.81 -12.81
C SER A 103 36.67 -5.88 -14.33
N LEU A 104 36.32 -4.75 -14.95
CA LEU A 104 35.99 -4.71 -16.38
C LEU A 104 37.19 -5.06 -17.26
N GLN A 105 38.38 -4.54 -16.93
CA GLN A 105 39.60 -4.86 -17.69
C GLN A 105 39.97 -6.35 -17.58
N ASN A 106 39.83 -6.93 -16.39
CA ASN A 106 40.07 -8.36 -16.17
C ASN A 106 39.03 -9.25 -16.86
N GLU A 107 37.76 -8.82 -16.87
CA GLU A 107 36.70 -9.52 -17.58
C GLU A 107 36.87 -9.43 -19.10
N ILE A 108 37.21 -8.26 -19.64
CA ILE A 108 37.54 -8.06 -21.07
C ILE A 108 38.76 -8.89 -21.47
N GLN A 109 39.78 -8.97 -20.61
CA GLN A 109 40.96 -9.77 -20.88
C GLN A 109 40.62 -11.27 -20.93
N LYS A 110 39.84 -11.77 -19.96
CA LYS A 110 39.40 -13.17 -19.95
C LYS A 110 38.50 -13.50 -21.15
N THR A 111 37.60 -12.61 -21.56
CA THR A 111 36.76 -12.84 -22.74
C THR A 111 37.56 -12.84 -24.03
N ASN A 112 38.58 -11.98 -24.16
CA ASN A 112 39.48 -11.97 -25.31
C ASN A 112 40.36 -13.25 -25.38
N GLU A 113 40.86 -13.73 -24.23
CA GLU A 113 41.59 -15.00 -24.17
C GLU A 113 40.69 -16.19 -24.59
N LEU A 114 39.44 -16.19 -24.16
CA LEU A 114 38.45 -17.19 -24.55
C LEU A 114 38.12 -17.13 -26.06
N LEU A 115 37.95 -15.93 -26.62
CA LEU A 115 37.73 -15.76 -28.05
C LEU A 115 38.92 -16.23 -28.89
N CYS A 116 40.15 -15.94 -28.45
CA CYS A 116 41.36 -16.41 -29.11
C CYS A 116 41.48 -17.94 -29.08
N THR A 117 41.11 -18.59 -27.99
CA THR A 117 41.12 -20.05 -27.90
C THR A 117 40.03 -20.68 -28.79
N LEU A 118 38.83 -20.12 -28.80
CA LEU A 118 37.77 -20.53 -29.71
C LEU A 118 38.16 -20.35 -31.18
N LEU A 119 38.76 -19.21 -31.55
CA LEU A 119 39.25 -18.98 -32.90
C LEU A 119 40.30 -20.02 -33.32
N LYS A 120 41.26 -20.33 -32.44
CA LYS A 120 42.25 -21.38 -32.71
C LYS A 120 41.59 -22.75 -32.94
N ILE A 121 40.62 -23.11 -32.12
CA ILE A 121 39.87 -24.38 -32.29
C ILE A 121 39.14 -24.38 -33.65
N THR A 122 38.41 -23.32 -33.97
CA THR A 122 37.67 -23.21 -35.24
C THR A 122 38.58 -23.11 -36.48
N MET A 123 39.81 -22.61 -36.34
CA MET A 123 40.80 -22.57 -37.42
C MET A 123 41.54 -23.91 -37.61
N VAL A 124 41.68 -24.71 -36.55
CA VAL A 124 42.24 -26.07 -36.62
C VAL A 124 41.22 -27.07 -37.19
N GLU A 125 39.92 -26.81 -37.06
CA GLU A 125 38.83 -27.62 -37.62
C GLU A 125 38.51 -27.34 -39.11
N LYS A 126 39.33 -26.56 -39.82
CA LYS A 126 39.28 -26.50 -41.29
C LYS A 126 40.38 -27.41 -41.89
N PRO A 127 40.13 -28.73 -42.04
CA PRO A 127 40.89 -29.49 -43.02
C PRO A 127 40.55 -28.94 -44.42
N ALA A 128 41.55 -28.95 -45.29
CA ALA A 128 41.40 -28.67 -46.71
C ALA A 128 40.37 -29.59 -47.37
#